data_AF-A0A2S3I416-F1
#
_entry.id   AF-A0A2S3I416-F1
#
_cell.length_a   1.000
_cell.length_b   1.000
_cell.length_c   1.000
_cell.angle_alpha   90.00
_cell.angle_beta   90.00
_cell.angle_gamma   90.00
#
_symmetry.space_group_name_H-M   'P 1'
#
loop_
_entity.id
_entity.type
_entity.pdbx_description
1 polymer ?
#
loop_
_entity_poly.entity_id
_entity_poly.type
_entity_poly.pdbx_seq_one_letter_code
_entity_poly.pdbx_strand_id
1 'polypeptide(L)'
;METPRSCSSPRLLIFVLALAHWCSIAMASCSFTISNYCSQPIWPGTLAGAGTPQLPTTGFRLDPGQTVQVPAPPGWSGRLWARTGCAFDTGGKGACQTGDCGGRMECAGTGATPPATLFEVTLGKGAGDLDYYDVSLVDGYNLPVVAVPRARQGAGGGCNATGCMADLNRSCPKELQVDRGGGTVACRSACEAFGQDQYCCSGAYATPTTCRPTAYSSVFKSACPRAYSYAYDDGSSTFTCGNAADYTIAFCLALSGLQNPGAVPVGSPPAYGQSTSDGTGGTPPPSIDDNGVGSTNPPSPTTGNNGVGSTNLSPPSTDNNGVGCTDQPPPAASDGAGSTYQPPWMTLSSASTLHDQLWLVLPAVLLFLLWSFSP
;
A
#
# COMPACT_ATOMS: atom_id res chain seq x y z
N MET A 1 -3.32 37.71 -65.82
CA MET A 1 -2.64 36.71 -64.97
C MET A 1 -2.71 37.22 -63.55
N GLU A 2 -3.75 36.83 -62.81
CA GLU A 2 -3.80 37.05 -61.37
C GLU A 2 -3.43 35.74 -60.69
N THR A 3 -2.35 35.76 -59.93
CA THR A 3 -1.91 34.68 -59.05
C THR A 3 -2.91 34.51 -57.90
N PRO A 4 -3.35 33.30 -57.54
CA PRO A 4 -4.26 33.13 -56.43
C PRO A 4 -3.50 33.42 -55.12
N ARG A 5 -3.98 34.42 -54.38
CA ARG A 5 -3.52 34.73 -53.04
C ARG A 5 -3.96 33.61 -52.10
N SER A 6 -2.99 32.87 -51.57
CA SER A 6 -3.20 31.91 -50.50
C SER A 6 -3.60 32.67 -49.22
N CYS A 7 -4.90 32.72 -48.94
CA CYS A 7 -5.43 33.21 -47.67
C CYS A 7 -5.30 32.11 -46.62
N SER A 8 -4.14 32.03 -45.95
CA SER A 8 -4.08 31.34 -44.67
C SER A 8 -4.87 32.17 -43.65
N SER A 9 -6.05 31.68 -43.27
CA SER A 9 -6.94 32.37 -42.34
C SER A 9 -6.27 32.44 -40.96
N PRO A 10 -6.05 33.62 -40.37
CA PRO A 10 -5.47 33.75 -39.03
C PRO A 10 -6.33 33.05 -37.96
N ARG A 11 -7.62 32.80 -38.26
CA ARG A 11 -8.54 32.03 -37.41
C ARG A 11 -8.20 30.55 -37.34
N LEU A 12 -7.67 29.96 -38.42
CA LEU A 12 -7.24 28.54 -38.44
C LEU A 12 -5.97 28.36 -37.60
N LEU A 13 -5.03 29.32 -37.68
CA LEU A 13 -3.80 29.30 -36.89
C LEU A 13 -4.08 29.43 -35.38
N ILE A 14 -4.99 30.32 -34.99
CA ILE A 14 -5.41 30.48 -33.58
C ILE A 14 -6.12 29.23 -33.07
N PHE A 15 -6.98 28.60 -33.88
CA PHE A 15 -7.65 27.36 -33.51
C PHE A 15 -6.66 26.20 -33.32
N VAL A 16 -5.66 26.09 -34.19
CA VAL A 16 -4.59 25.07 -34.09
C VAL A 16 -3.69 25.33 -32.88
N LEU A 17 -3.33 26.58 -32.59
CA LEU A 17 -2.55 26.93 -31.39
C LEU A 17 -3.34 26.71 -30.10
N ALA A 18 -4.65 26.98 -30.09
CA ALA A 18 -5.53 26.68 -28.96
C ALA A 18 -5.70 25.17 -28.75
N LEU A 19 -5.85 24.39 -29.82
CA LEU A 19 -5.90 22.92 -29.75
C LEU A 19 -4.56 22.32 -29.32
N ALA A 20 -3.43 22.89 -29.75
CA ALA A 20 -2.10 22.50 -29.32
C ALA A 20 -1.82 22.87 -27.85
N HIS A 21 -2.31 24.01 -27.36
CA HIS A 21 -2.30 24.36 -25.93
C HIS A 21 -3.21 23.46 -25.10
N TRP A 22 -4.37 23.05 -25.64
CA TRP A 22 -5.24 22.06 -24.99
C TRP A 22 -4.61 20.67 -24.95
N CYS A 23 -3.82 20.31 -25.97
CA CYS A 23 -3.09 19.05 -26.06
C CYS A 23 -1.83 19.01 -25.18
N SER A 24 -1.36 20.16 -24.68
CA SER A 24 -0.10 20.27 -23.93
C SER A 24 -0.26 20.23 -22.41
N ILE A 25 -1.47 20.04 -21.87
CA ILE A 25 -1.67 19.78 -20.44
C ILE A 25 -1.97 18.29 -20.24
N ALA A 26 -1.07 17.44 -20.73
CA ALA A 26 -0.91 16.13 -20.10
C ALA A 26 -0.26 16.38 -18.74
N MET A 27 -1.06 16.74 -17.73
CA MET A 27 -0.58 16.66 -16.35
C MET A 27 -0.02 15.26 -16.17
N ALA A 28 1.24 15.14 -15.79
CA ALA A 28 1.84 13.84 -15.47
C ALA A 28 1.07 13.27 -14.27
N SER A 29 0.05 12.47 -14.54
CA SER A 29 -0.68 11.74 -13.51
C SER A 29 0.20 10.58 -13.06
N CYS A 30 0.38 10.45 -11.75
CA CYS A 30 0.92 9.24 -11.16
C CYS A 30 -0.09 8.10 -11.39
N SER A 31 0.37 6.86 -11.51
CA SER A 31 -0.51 5.69 -11.55
C SER A 31 -0.12 4.67 -10.50
N PHE A 32 -1.11 3.89 -10.07
CA PHE A 32 -0.94 2.73 -9.20
C PHE A 32 -1.07 1.47 -10.05
N THR A 33 0.04 0.76 -10.24
CA THR A 33 0.05 -0.56 -10.89
C THR A 33 -0.17 -1.63 -9.84
N ILE A 34 -1.39 -2.13 -9.74
CA ILE A 34 -1.82 -3.08 -8.71
C ILE A 34 -1.76 -4.50 -9.28
N SER A 35 -0.96 -5.37 -8.66
CA SER A 35 -0.65 -6.70 -9.18
C SER A 35 -0.98 -7.80 -8.17
N ASN A 36 -1.64 -8.87 -8.62
CA ASN A 36 -1.95 -10.04 -7.80
C ASN A 36 -0.99 -11.21 -8.10
N TYR A 37 -0.01 -11.45 -7.23
CA TYR A 37 0.84 -12.65 -7.28
C TYR A 37 0.35 -13.76 -6.33
N CYS A 38 -0.78 -13.56 -5.65
CA CYS A 38 -1.37 -14.57 -4.79
C CYS A 38 -1.92 -15.72 -5.65
N SER A 39 -2.00 -16.91 -5.08
CA SER A 39 -2.59 -18.08 -5.77
C SER A 39 -4.12 -18.05 -5.85
N GLN A 40 -4.75 -17.02 -5.27
CA GLN A 40 -6.20 -16.85 -5.20
C GLN A 40 -6.59 -15.45 -5.69
N PRO A 41 -7.83 -15.26 -6.16
CA PRO A 41 -8.34 -13.93 -6.47
C PRO A 41 -8.29 -13.04 -5.23
N ILE A 42 -7.96 -11.77 -5.46
CA ILE A 42 -8.07 -10.71 -4.46
C ILE A 42 -9.02 -9.65 -4.96
N TRP A 43 -9.52 -8.83 -4.05
CA TRP A 43 -10.35 -7.68 -4.42
C TRP A 43 -9.75 -6.41 -3.86
N PRO A 44 -8.89 -5.70 -4.63
CA PRO A 44 -8.34 -4.44 -4.20
C PRO A 44 -9.44 -3.45 -3.84
N GLY A 45 -9.15 -2.60 -2.87
CA GLY A 45 -9.98 -1.47 -2.44
C GLY A 45 -9.12 -0.22 -2.37
N THR A 46 -9.72 0.94 -2.65
CA THR A 46 -9.04 2.23 -2.52
C THR A 46 -9.92 3.20 -1.76
N LEU A 47 -9.30 4.02 -0.92
CA LEU A 47 -9.98 5.10 -0.20
C LEU A 47 -9.16 6.38 -0.35
N ALA A 48 -9.77 7.42 -0.91
CA ALA A 48 -9.20 8.76 -0.89
C ALA A 48 -9.23 9.37 0.52
N GLY A 49 -8.15 10.07 0.87
CA GLY A 49 -8.05 10.89 2.07
C GLY A 49 -8.86 12.18 1.97
N ALA A 50 -8.86 12.95 3.07
CA ALA A 50 -9.57 14.23 3.10
C ALA A 50 -8.99 15.22 2.08
N GLY A 51 -9.88 15.86 1.31
CA GLY A 51 -9.49 16.86 0.32
C GLY A 51 -8.98 16.31 -1.01
N THR A 52 -9.09 15.00 -1.27
CA THR A 52 -8.76 14.38 -2.56
C THR A 52 -9.96 13.60 -3.11
N PRO A 53 -10.13 13.50 -4.44
CA PRO A 53 -11.23 12.75 -5.02
C PRO A 53 -10.98 11.24 -4.93
N GLN A 54 -12.05 10.45 -4.95
CA GLN A 54 -11.94 9.01 -5.16
C GLN A 54 -11.25 8.72 -6.50
N LEU A 55 -10.46 7.64 -6.53
CA LEU A 55 -9.90 7.14 -7.77
C LEU A 55 -11.01 6.62 -8.70
N PRO A 56 -10.74 6.40 -10.01
CA PRO A 56 -11.77 5.97 -10.96
C PRO A 56 -12.49 4.65 -10.60
N THR A 57 -11.88 3.83 -9.75
CA THR A 57 -12.50 2.68 -9.09
C THR A 57 -12.08 2.69 -7.63
N THR A 58 -13.00 2.29 -6.75
CA THR A 58 -12.81 2.12 -5.30
C THR A 58 -12.80 0.65 -4.88
N GLY A 59 -13.08 -0.28 -5.80
CA GLY A 59 -12.82 -1.70 -5.60
C GLY A 59 -13.23 -2.58 -6.78
N PHE A 60 -12.43 -3.60 -7.04
CA PHE A 60 -12.57 -4.48 -8.20
C PHE A 60 -12.05 -5.89 -7.88
N ARG A 61 -12.37 -6.87 -8.73
CA ARG A 61 -11.78 -8.22 -8.66
C ARG A 61 -10.48 -8.26 -9.45
N LEU A 62 -9.45 -8.92 -8.90
CA LEU A 62 -8.18 -9.14 -9.57
C LEU A 62 -7.77 -10.62 -9.42
N ASP A 63 -7.83 -11.38 -10.50
CA ASP A 63 -7.48 -12.81 -10.51
C ASP A 63 -5.95 -13.03 -10.42
N PRO A 64 -5.47 -14.23 -10.06
CA PRO A 64 -4.04 -14.54 -9.99
C PRO A 64 -3.30 -14.20 -11.29
N GLY A 65 -2.16 -13.52 -11.16
CA GLY A 65 -1.31 -13.07 -12.27
C GLY A 65 -1.80 -11.81 -12.99
N GLN A 66 -2.98 -11.28 -12.64
CA GLN A 66 -3.48 -10.06 -13.26
C GLN A 66 -2.87 -8.80 -12.66
N THR A 67 -2.83 -7.75 -13.48
CA THR A 67 -2.37 -6.41 -13.12
C THR A 67 -3.33 -5.37 -13.67
N VAL A 68 -3.63 -4.34 -12.87
CA VAL A 68 -4.48 -3.20 -13.25
C VAL A 68 -3.75 -1.91 -12.92
N GLN A 69 -3.83 -0.93 -13.83
CA GLN A 69 -3.35 0.43 -13.58
C GLN A 69 -4.53 1.34 -13.20
N VAL A 70 -4.41 2.02 -12.07
CA VAL A 70 -5.37 3.01 -11.59
C VAL A 70 -4.68 4.38 -11.59
N PRO A 71 -5.12 5.34 -12.43
CA PRO A 71 -4.52 6.66 -12.45
C PRO A 71 -4.94 7.45 -11.21
N ALA A 72 -4.00 8.24 -10.68
CA ALA A 72 -4.19 9.12 -9.54
C ALA A 72 -3.98 10.58 -9.94
N PRO A 73 -4.83 11.51 -9.47
CA PRO A 73 -4.59 12.93 -9.72
C PRO A 73 -3.33 13.41 -8.99
N PRO A 74 -2.68 14.47 -9.47
CA PRO A 74 -1.61 15.14 -8.73
C PRO A 74 -2.08 15.54 -7.33
N GLY A 75 -1.23 15.39 -6.33
CA GLY A 75 -1.59 15.71 -4.95
C GLY A 75 -2.50 14.69 -4.26
N TRP A 76 -2.79 13.54 -4.90
CA TRP A 76 -3.65 12.53 -4.31
C TRP A 76 -3.05 11.97 -3.02
N SER A 77 -3.93 11.76 -2.05
CA SER A 77 -3.64 11.20 -0.74
C SER A 77 -4.69 10.16 -0.45
N GLY A 78 -4.30 9.01 0.09
CA GLY A 78 -5.23 7.94 0.41
C GLY A 78 -4.51 6.61 0.66
N ARG A 79 -5.33 5.55 0.71
CA ARG A 79 -4.88 4.20 1.03
C ARG A 79 -5.46 3.16 0.09
N LEU A 80 -4.69 2.09 -0.11
CA LEU A 80 -5.01 0.94 -0.92
C LEU A 80 -4.81 -0.34 -0.10
N TRP A 81 -5.68 -1.32 -0.28
CA TRP A 81 -5.59 -2.63 0.36
C TRP A 81 -6.14 -3.71 -0.56
N ALA A 82 -6.05 -4.98 -0.15
CA ALA A 82 -6.68 -6.08 -0.85
C ALA A 82 -7.53 -6.93 0.10
N ARG A 83 -8.70 -7.32 -0.38
CA ARG A 83 -9.65 -8.19 0.32
C ARG A 83 -9.50 -9.63 -0.14
N THR A 84 -9.81 -10.58 0.74
CA THR A 84 -9.75 -12.02 0.43
C THR A 84 -11.06 -12.74 0.75
N GLY A 85 -11.28 -13.88 0.09
CA GLY A 85 -12.43 -14.74 0.34
C GLY A 85 -13.77 -14.06 0.07
N CYS A 86 -13.83 -13.21 -0.95
CA CYS A 86 -15.04 -12.44 -1.25
C CYS A 86 -16.04 -13.22 -2.10
N ALA A 87 -17.32 -13.02 -1.81
CA ALA A 87 -18.42 -13.44 -2.64
C ALA A 87 -19.36 -12.25 -2.87
N PHE A 88 -19.54 -11.87 -4.13
CA PHE A 88 -20.42 -10.77 -4.54
C PHE A 88 -21.45 -11.27 -5.55
N ASP A 89 -22.68 -10.76 -5.44
CA ASP A 89 -23.72 -10.95 -6.44
C ASP A 89 -23.47 -10.09 -7.69
N THR A 90 -24.36 -10.20 -8.69
CA THR A 90 -24.26 -9.42 -9.93
C THR A 90 -24.47 -7.92 -9.73
N GLY A 91 -25.06 -7.51 -8.60
CA GLY A 91 -25.21 -6.11 -8.18
C GLY A 91 -24.01 -5.59 -7.39
N GLY A 92 -22.96 -6.40 -7.20
CA GLY A 92 -21.78 -6.05 -6.45
C GLY A 92 -21.99 -6.03 -4.93
N LYS A 93 -23.07 -6.61 -4.40
CA LYS A 93 -23.30 -6.75 -2.95
C LYS A 93 -22.83 -8.11 -2.47
N GLY A 94 -22.29 -8.18 -1.26
CA GLY A 94 -21.64 -9.39 -0.78
C GLY A 94 -20.88 -9.20 0.52
N ALA A 95 -19.84 -9.98 0.71
CA ALA A 95 -18.92 -9.85 1.84
C ALA A 95 -17.56 -10.47 1.52
N CYS A 96 -16.52 -9.98 2.20
CA CYS A 96 -15.18 -10.56 2.21
C CYS A 96 -14.82 -11.12 3.60
N GLN A 97 -13.93 -12.10 3.63
CA GLN A 97 -13.43 -12.67 4.88
C GLN A 97 -12.48 -11.71 5.61
N THR A 98 -11.69 -10.93 4.85
CA THR A 98 -10.74 -9.93 5.36
C THR A 98 -10.83 -8.64 4.55
N GLY A 99 -10.59 -7.50 5.21
CA GLY A 99 -10.53 -6.17 4.58
C GLY A 99 -11.84 -5.64 3.99
N ASP A 100 -12.99 -6.26 4.31
CA ASP A 100 -14.30 -5.89 3.74
C ASP A 100 -14.61 -4.40 3.93
N CYS A 101 -15.29 -3.78 2.97
CA CYS A 101 -15.58 -2.33 3.00
C CYS A 101 -17.08 -2.03 2.98
N GLY A 102 -17.85 -2.78 3.79
CA GLY A 102 -19.29 -2.59 3.93
C GLY A 102 -20.11 -3.40 2.92
N GLY A 103 -19.66 -4.62 2.63
CA GLY A 103 -20.40 -5.63 1.88
C GLY A 103 -20.64 -5.30 0.41
N ARG A 104 -19.67 -4.63 -0.24
CA ARG A 104 -19.80 -4.14 -1.61
C ARG A 104 -18.50 -4.28 -2.41
N MET A 105 -18.59 -4.50 -3.72
CA MET A 105 -17.42 -4.60 -4.60
C MET A 105 -16.69 -3.25 -4.68
N GLU A 106 -17.41 -2.18 -4.99
CA GLU A 106 -16.90 -0.81 -5.01
C GLU A 106 -17.05 -0.19 -3.62
N CYS A 107 -15.94 0.11 -2.93
CA CYS A 107 -15.95 0.54 -1.54
C CYS A 107 -16.61 1.92 -1.31
N ALA A 108 -16.72 2.75 -2.34
CA ALA A 108 -17.51 3.99 -2.35
C ALA A 108 -17.25 4.91 -1.14
N GLY A 109 -15.97 5.12 -0.81
CA GLY A 109 -15.56 5.96 0.33
C GLY A 109 -15.56 5.26 1.69
N THR A 110 -15.83 3.95 1.74
CA THR A 110 -15.72 3.13 2.95
C THR A 110 -14.32 2.52 3.04
N GLY A 111 -13.69 2.60 4.21
CA GLY A 111 -12.39 1.96 4.45
C GLY A 111 -12.49 0.44 4.59
N ALA A 112 -11.32 -0.21 4.66
CA ALA A 112 -11.23 -1.61 5.05
C ALA A 112 -11.72 -1.80 6.49
N THR A 113 -12.47 -2.86 6.75
CA THR A 113 -12.69 -3.39 8.09
C THR A 113 -11.42 -4.16 8.49
N PRO A 114 -10.70 -3.74 9.54
CA PRO A 114 -9.51 -4.45 10.00
C PRO A 114 -9.81 -5.90 10.41
N PRO A 115 -8.82 -6.79 10.38
CA PRO A 115 -7.45 -6.55 9.97
C PRO A 115 -7.23 -6.43 8.45
N ALA A 116 -6.41 -5.46 8.05
CA ALA A 116 -6.01 -5.26 6.66
C ALA A 116 -4.62 -4.64 6.55
N THR A 117 -3.76 -5.23 5.71
CA THR A 117 -2.49 -4.61 5.33
C THR A 117 -2.76 -3.44 4.39
N LEU A 118 -2.23 -2.25 4.70
CA LEU A 118 -2.47 -1.03 3.93
C LEU A 118 -1.22 -0.60 3.18
N PHE A 119 -1.38 -0.07 1.98
CA PHE A 119 -0.43 0.85 1.35
C PHE A 119 -1.00 2.26 1.44
N GLU A 120 -0.24 3.20 1.99
CA GLU A 120 -0.66 4.58 2.24
C GLU A 120 0.28 5.53 1.49
N VAL A 121 -0.28 6.59 0.89
CA VAL A 121 0.52 7.53 0.10
C VAL A 121 -0.10 8.92 0.08
N THR A 122 0.75 9.94 0.05
CA THR A 122 0.43 11.33 -0.25
C THR A 122 1.44 11.82 -1.28
N LEU A 123 0.94 12.15 -2.47
CA LEU A 123 1.75 12.56 -3.61
C LEU A 123 2.07 14.05 -3.56
N GLY A 124 3.34 14.42 -3.69
CA GLY A 124 3.79 15.79 -3.92
C GLY A 124 3.42 16.84 -2.87
N LYS A 125 3.00 16.44 -1.66
CA LYS A 125 2.71 17.38 -0.55
C LYS A 125 3.74 17.34 0.58
N GLY A 126 4.82 16.58 0.40
CA GLY A 126 5.89 16.50 1.38
C GLY A 126 6.89 17.64 1.30
N ALA A 127 7.87 17.62 2.20
CA ALA A 127 8.93 18.63 2.22
C ALA A 127 9.71 18.60 0.88
N GLY A 128 9.65 19.70 0.12
CA GLY A 128 10.26 19.77 -1.22
C GLY A 128 9.48 19.00 -2.29
N ASP A 129 8.15 18.98 -2.20
CA ASP A 129 7.24 18.30 -3.13
C ASP A 129 7.51 16.79 -3.25
N LEU A 130 8.04 16.20 -2.18
CA LEU A 130 8.24 14.76 -2.08
C LEU A 130 6.89 14.05 -1.88
N ASP A 131 6.77 12.87 -2.45
CA ASP A 131 5.77 11.91 -2.02
C ASP A 131 6.16 11.34 -0.66
N TYR A 132 5.18 11.12 0.22
CA TYR A 132 5.30 10.27 1.40
C TYR A 132 4.48 9.01 1.20
N TYR A 133 5.06 7.85 1.51
CA TYR A 133 4.35 6.58 1.39
C TYR A 133 4.91 5.54 2.35
N ASP A 134 4.08 4.54 2.63
CA ASP A 134 4.45 3.37 3.40
C ASP A 134 3.51 2.19 3.15
N VAL A 135 3.93 1.02 3.64
CA VAL A 135 3.02 -0.06 3.96
C VAL A 135 2.83 -0.09 5.47
N SER A 136 1.58 -0.21 5.90
CA SER A 136 1.17 -0.10 7.29
C SER A 136 0.44 -1.35 7.77
N LEU A 137 0.85 -1.81 8.95
CA LEU A 137 0.24 -2.91 9.71
C LEU A 137 -0.43 -2.40 10.99
N VAL A 138 -0.65 -1.08 11.11
CA VAL A 138 -1.33 -0.45 12.24
C VAL A 138 -2.76 -1.01 12.40
N ASP A 139 -3.42 -1.25 11.27
CA ASP A 139 -4.73 -1.90 11.18
C ASP A 139 -4.60 -3.43 11.01
N GLY A 140 -3.46 -4.02 11.39
CA GLY A 140 -3.20 -5.44 11.30
C GLY A 140 -2.72 -5.89 9.92
N TYR A 141 -2.79 -7.20 9.70
CA TYR A 141 -2.24 -7.87 8.52
C TYR A 141 -3.24 -8.88 7.97
N ASN A 142 -3.41 -8.96 6.66
CA ASN A 142 -4.14 -10.05 6.01
C ASN A 142 -3.36 -10.68 4.84
N LEU A 143 -2.66 -9.85 4.06
CA LEU A 143 -1.86 -10.27 2.91
C LEU A 143 -0.47 -9.62 2.90
N PRO A 144 0.55 -10.30 2.33
CA PRO A 144 1.82 -9.66 2.03
C PRO A 144 1.64 -8.62 0.93
N VAL A 145 2.26 -7.45 1.10
CA VAL A 145 2.27 -6.39 0.08
C VAL A 145 3.64 -5.73 0.02
N VAL A 146 4.09 -5.39 -1.18
CA VAL A 146 5.26 -4.55 -1.41
C VAL A 146 4.84 -3.41 -2.33
N ALA A 147 5.20 -2.19 -1.98
CA ALA A 147 5.04 -1.02 -2.82
C ALA A 147 6.41 -0.50 -3.27
N VAL A 148 6.56 -0.29 -4.57
CA VAL A 148 7.81 0.15 -5.20
C VAL A 148 7.53 1.37 -6.07
N PRO A 149 8.07 2.56 -5.75
CA PRO A 149 8.00 3.70 -6.65
C PRO A 149 8.90 3.49 -7.86
N ARG A 150 8.44 3.90 -9.04
CA ARG A 150 9.28 4.04 -10.22
C ARG A 150 9.81 5.46 -10.31
N ALA A 151 11.01 5.68 -9.79
CA ALA A 151 11.67 6.97 -9.84
C ALA A 151 11.96 7.44 -11.28
N ARG A 152 11.70 8.71 -11.59
CA ARG A 152 12.21 9.35 -12.82
C ARG A 152 13.65 9.80 -12.64
N GLN A 153 14.33 10.12 -13.75
CA GLN A 153 15.65 10.76 -13.66
C GLN A 153 15.56 12.07 -12.85
N GLY A 154 16.54 12.28 -11.96
CA GLY A 154 16.55 13.42 -11.04
C GLY A 154 15.63 13.27 -9.83
N ALA A 155 15.11 12.06 -9.56
CA ALA A 155 14.32 11.79 -8.36
C ALA A 155 15.11 12.04 -7.06
N GLY A 156 14.48 12.77 -6.13
CA GLY A 156 14.96 12.96 -4.75
C GLY A 156 14.38 11.91 -3.78
N GLY A 157 14.72 11.98 -2.50
CA GLY A 157 13.98 11.25 -1.44
C GLY A 157 14.23 9.73 -1.34
N GLY A 158 15.15 9.15 -2.11
CA GLY A 158 15.57 7.74 -1.97
C GLY A 158 14.70 6.72 -2.70
N CYS A 159 13.38 6.95 -2.82
CA CYS A 159 12.47 6.14 -3.63
C CYS A 159 12.61 4.62 -3.39
N ASN A 160 12.73 4.23 -2.12
CA ASN A 160 12.95 2.83 -1.77
C ASN A 160 11.62 2.08 -1.66
N ALA A 161 11.65 0.77 -1.92
CA ALA A 161 10.48 -0.09 -1.71
C ALA A 161 10.06 -0.15 -0.21
N THR A 162 8.78 -0.19 0.07
CA THR A 162 8.20 -0.43 1.41
C THR A 162 7.35 -1.70 1.37
N GLY A 163 7.18 -2.39 2.49
CA GLY A 163 6.34 -3.59 2.47
C GLY A 163 6.60 -4.63 3.55
N CYS A 164 5.81 -5.68 3.42
CA CYS A 164 5.79 -6.86 4.25
C CYS A 164 5.69 -8.09 3.33
N MET A 165 6.81 -8.79 3.15
CA MET A 165 6.87 -10.01 2.33
C MET A 165 6.67 -11.29 3.14
N ALA A 166 6.76 -11.19 4.47
CA ALA A 166 6.57 -12.31 5.37
C ALA A 166 5.09 -12.69 5.44
N ASP A 167 4.81 -13.99 5.54
CA ASP A 167 3.47 -14.47 5.84
C ASP A 167 3.20 -14.41 7.35
N LEU A 168 2.79 -13.24 7.83
CA LEU A 168 2.51 -12.98 9.23
C LEU A 168 1.38 -13.83 9.80
N ASN A 169 0.48 -14.38 8.97
CA ASN A 169 -0.59 -15.26 9.44
C ASN A 169 -0.03 -16.55 10.08
N ARG A 170 1.14 -17.03 9.62
CA ARG A 170 1.79 -18.23 10.15
C ARG A 170 2.45 -18.04 11.51
N SER A 171 2.83 -16.82 11.84
CA SER A 171 3.50 -16.45 13.09
C SER A 171 2.66 -15.51 13.95
N CYS A 172 1.37 -15.34 13.62
CA CYS A 172 0.47 -14.46 14.34
C CYS A 172 0.27 -14.97 15.78
N PRO A 173 0.49 -14.13 16.81
CA PRO A 173 0.17 -14.49 18.20
C PRO A 173 -1.28 -14.93 18.33
N LYS A 174 -1.53 -15.97 19.13
CA LYS A 174 -2.83 -16.67 19.18
C LYS A 174 -4.00 -15.72 19.48
N GLU A 175 -3.79 -14.79 20.40
CA GLU A 175 -4.72 -13.76 20.83
C GLU A 175 -5.04 -12.72 19.75
N LEU A 176 -4.22 -12.62 18.69
CA LEU A 176 -4.41 -11.72 17.56
C LEU A 176 -4.96 -12.43 16.31
N GLN A 177 -5.04 -13.76 16.31
CA GLN A 177 -5.47 -14.52 15.14
C GLN A 177 -6.94 -14.25 14.80
N VAL A 178 -7.21 -14.17 13.49
CA VAL A 178 -8.55 -14.33 12.90
C VAL A 178 -8.58 -15.67 12.18
N ASP A 179 -9.36 -16.62 12.69
CA ASP A 179 -9.53 -17.96 12.09
C ASP A 179 -10.93 -18.06 11.46
N ARG A 180 -11.01 -18.72 10.29
CA ARG A 180 -12.26 -18.98 9.56
C ARG A 180 -12.46 -20.48 9.23
N GLY A 181 -11.99 -21.37 10.10
CA GLY A 181 -12.21 -22.82 10.02
C GLY A 181 -11.18 -23.58 9.17
N GLY A 182 -10.12 -22.90 8.74
CA GLY A 182 -9.04 -23.47 7.92
C GLY A 182 -7.64 -22.96 8.30
N GLY A 183 -7.53 -22.27 9.44
CA GLY A 183 -6.32 -21.61 9.91
C GLY A 183 -6.46 -20.08 9.94
N THR A 184 -5.41 -19.42 10.43
CA THR A 184 -5.35 -17.97 10.52
C THR A 184 -5.38 -17.33 9.12
N VAL A 185 -6.42 -16.54 8.84
CA VAL A 185 -6.59 -15.81 7.57
C VAL A 185 -6.14 -14.35 7.65
N ALA A 186 -6.00 -13.83 8.87
CA ALA A 186 -5.51 -12.49 9.15
C ALA A 186 -4.99 -12.40 10.60
N CYS A 187 -4.16 -11.40 10.86
CA CYS A 187 -3.60 -11.08 12.17
C CYS A 187 -3.99 -9.67 12.58
N ARG A 188 -4.73 -9.56 13.68
CA ARG A 188 -5.12 -8.27 14.28
C ARG A 188 -3.91 -7.52 14.80
N SER A 189 -3.91 -6.20 14.73
CA SER A 189 -2.99 -5.41 15.55
C SER A 189 -3.44 -5.47 17.02
N ALA A 190 -2.55 -5.11 17.95
CA ALA A 190 -2.92 -5.04 19.36
C ALA A 190 -3.98 -3.95 19.63
N CYS A 191 -4.00 -2.86 18.83
CA CYS A 191 -5.03 -1.85 18.96
C CYS A 191 -6.40 -2.42 18.61
N GLU A 192 -6.52 -3.09 17.47
CA GLU A 192 -7.79 -3.69 17.06
C GLU A 192 -8.23 -4.77 18.06
N ALA A 193 -7.29 -5.61 18.55
CA ALA A 193 -7.65 -6.73 19.40
C ALA A 193 -8.06 -6.33 20.83
N PHE A 194 -7.48 -5.25 21.35
CA PHE A 194 -7.63 -4.88 22.78
C PHE A 194 -8.22 -3.50 23.04
N GLY A 195 -8.20 -2.59 22.06
CA GLY A 195 -8.75 -1.23 22.18
C GLY A 195 -8.10 -0.35 23.26
N GLN A 196 -6.94 -0.72 23.79
CA GLN A 196 -6.29 0.01 24.89
C GLN A 196 -5.46 1.17 24.34
N ASP A 197 -5.47 2.29 25.05
CA ASP A 197 -4.76 3.52 24.67
C ASP A 197 -3.28 3.31 24.34
N GLN A 198 -2.60 2.43 25.09
CA GLN A 198 -1.18 2.10 24.87
C GLN A 198 -0.90 1.38 23.54
N TYR A 199 -1.89 0.70 22.97
CA TYR A 199 -1.77 0.03 21.68
C TYR A 199 -2.31 0.90 20.54
N CYS A 200 -3.34 1.69 20.82
CA CYS A 200 -3.98 2.58 19.85
C CYS A 200 -3.32 3.96 19.77
N CYS A 201 -2.36 4.25 20.64
CA CYS A 201 -1.69 5.54 20.74
C CYS A 201 -2.68 6.70 20.90
N SER A 202 -3.61 6.54 21.85
CA SER A 202 -4.64 7.51 22.21
C SER A 202 -4.50 7.95 23.67
N GLY A 203 -5.29 8.94 24.09
CA GLY A 203 -5.30 9.41 25.47
C GLY A 203 -3.91 9.82 25.97
N ALA A 204 -3.46 9.21 27.07
CA ALA A 204 -2.12 9.47 27.64
C ALA A 204 -0.96 9.02 26.71
N TYR A 205 -1.24 8.17 25.74
CA TYR A 205 -0.30 7.62 24.76
C TYR A 205 -0.41 8.33 23.40
N ALA A 206 -1.07 9.48 23.30
CA ALA A 206 -1.29 10.19 22.04
C ALA A 206 -0.06 10.96 21.48
N THR A 207 1.15 10.58 21.88
CA THR A 207 2.38 11.21 21.36
C THR A 207 3.46 10.17 21.09
N PRO A 208 4.40 10.43 20.16
CA PRO A 208 5.50 9.50 19.88
C PRO A 208 6.39 9.18 21.11
N THR A 209 6.46 10.09 22.09
CA THR A 209 7.28 9.88 23.30
C THR A 209 6.58 9.00 24.32
N THR A 210 5.25 9.02 24.36
CA THR A 210 4.44 8.26 25.31
C THR A 210 3.94 6.93 24.74
N CYS A 211 3.63 6.82 23.44
CA CYS A 211 3.36 5.53 22.81
C CYS A 211 4.66 4.88 22.31
N ARG A 212 5.09 3.84 22.98
CA ARG A 212 6.32 3.11 22.63
C ARG A 212 6.00 1.78 21.96
N PRO A 213 6.95 1.19 21.22
CA PRO A 213 6.81 -0.18 20.72
C PRO A 213 6.45 -1.14 21.85
N THR A 214 5.59 -2.11 21.55
CA THR A 214 5.13 -3.14 22.49
C THR A 214 5.62 -4.51 22.06
N ALA A 215 5.43 -5.54 22.88
CA ALA A 215 5.71 -6.91 22.49
C ALA A 215 4.96 -7.30 21.21
N TYR A 216 3.71 -6.85 21.05
CA TYR A 216 2.91 -7.12 19.85
C TYR A 216 3.43 -6.38 18.62
N SER A 217 3.63 -5.06 18.68
CA SER A 217 4.14 -4.34 17.50
C SER A 217 5.55 -4.82 17.10
N SER A 218 6.35 -5.27 18.07
CA SER A 218 7.67 -5.87 17.81
C SER A 218 7.58 -7.17 16.99
N VAL A 219 6.51 -7.97 17.11
CA VAL A 219 6.28 -9.16 16.26
C VAL A 219 6.11 -8.74 14.80
N PHE A 220 5.26 -7.75 14.56
CA PHE A 220 5.00 -7.21 13.22
C PHE A 220 6.26 -6.58 12.62
N LYS A 221 7.00 -5.81 13.43
CA LYS A 221 8.22 -5.15 12.99
C LYS A 221 9.34 -6.13 12.66
N SER A 222 9.48 -7.18 13.45
CA SER A 222 10.51 -8.21 13.22
C SER A 222 10.26 -8.97 11.92
N ALA A 223 9.00 -9.27 11.60
CA ALA A 223 8.64 -9.91 10.34
C ALA A 223 8.76 -8.95 9.15
N CYS A 224 8.40 -7.68 9.35
CA CYS A 224 8.24 -6.68 8.29
C CYS A 224 8.94 -5.37 8.68
N PRO A 225 10.29 -5.32 8.64
CA PRO A 225 11.06 -4.19 9.13
C PRO A 225 10.85 -2.90 8.34
N ARG A 226 10.34 -3.02 7.10
CA ARG A 226 10.08 -1.89 6.18
C ARG A 226 8.61 -1.48 6.13
N ALA A 227 7.80 -1.91 7.09
CA ALA A 227 6.41 -1.52 7.25
C ALA A 227 6.20 -0.87 8.63
N TYR A 228 5.18 -0.02 8.74
CA TYR A 228 4.71 0.48 10.04
C TYR A 228 4.16 -0.68 10.86
N SER A 229 4.65 -0.83 12.09
CA SER A 229 4.19 -1.87 13.03
C SER A 229 3.23 -1.35 14.11
N TYR A 230 3.19 -0.04 14.32
CA TYR A 230 2.26 0.69 15.18
C TYR A 230 2.26 2.16 14.75
N ALA A 231 1.36 2.97 15.32
CA ALA A 231 1.12 4.35 14.89
C ALA A 231 2.39 5.19 14.71
N TYR A 232 3.27 5.28 15.72
CA TYR A 232 4.43 6.17 15.69
C TYR A 232 5.75 5.50 15.25
N ASP A 233 5.69 4.52 14.35
CA ASP A 233 6.87 3.80 13.81
C ASP A 233 7.58 4.56 12.65
N ASP A 234 7.66 5.89 12.73
CA ASP A 234 8.06 6.73 11.60
C ASP A 234 9.52 6.50 11.17
N GLY A 235 10.42 6.26 12.13
CA GLY A 235 11.87 6.32 11.92
C GLY A 235 12.43 5.28 10.95
N SER A 236 11.69 4.20 10.68
CA SER A 236 12.11 3.15 9.74
C SER A 236 11.03 2.77 8.72
N SER A 237 9.88 3.44 8.77
CA SER A 237 8.68 3.01 8.05
C SER A 237 8.09 4.09 7.16
N THR A 238 8.45 5.37 7.35
CA THR A 238 8.11 6.41 6.37
C THR A 238 9.12 6.42 5.25
N PHE A 239 8.64 6.36 4.01
CA PHE A 239 9.46 6.47 2.82
C PHE A 239 9.09 7.72 2.04
N THR A 240 10.09 8.23 1.31
CA THR A 240 9.91 9.39 0.43
C THR A 240 10.32 9.07 -1.00
N CYS A 241 9.78 9.81 -1.95
CA CYS A 241 10.25 9.79 -3.33
C CYS A 241 9.95 11.13 -3.99
N GLY A 242 10.96 11.75 -4.58
CA GLY A 242 10.78 12.94 -5.41
C GLY A 242 10.57 12.49 -6.84
N ASN A 243 9.53 12.97 -7.51
CA ASN A 243 9.29 12.71 -8.93
C ASN A 243 9.13 11.21 -9.27
N ALA A 244 8.30 10.50 -8.50
CA ALA A 244 7.84 9.16 -8.89
C ALA A 244 6.99 9.25 -10.17
N ALA A 245 7.24 8.39 -11.15
CA ALA A 245 6.37 8.26 -12.31
C ALA A 245 5.06 7.55 -11.97
N ASP A 246 5.17 6.53 -11.11
CA ASP A 246 4.10 5.66 -10.64
C ASP A 246 4.59 4.79 -9.49
N TYR A 247 3.68 4.02 -8.93
CA TYR A 247 3.93 3.04 -7.88
C TYR A 247 3.43 1.67 -8.33
N THR A 248 4.25 0.65 -8.15
CA THR A 248 3.82 -0.75 -8.26
C THR A 248 3.45 -1.26 -6.88
N ILE A 249 2.23 -1.78 -6.71
CA ILE A 249 1.72 -2.37 -5.48
C ILE A 249 1.48 -3.85 -5.77
N ALA A 250 2.36 -4.70 -5.25
CA ALA A 250 2.38 -6.13 -5.52
C ALA A 250 1.94 -6.92 -4.29
N PHE A 251 0.83 -7.63 -4.40
CA PHE A 251 0.34 -8.54 -3.37
C PHE A 251 0.95 -9.93 -3.55
N CYS A 252 1.39 -10.54 -2.45
CA CYS A 252 2.00 -11.88 -2.40
C CYS A 252 3.24 -12.08 -3.30
N LEU A 253 4.04 -11.03 -3.51
CA LEU A 253 5.27 -11.16 -4.30
C LEU A 253 6.26 -12.14 -3.63
N ALA A 254 6.69 -13.17 -4.36
CA ALA A 254 7.63 -14.17 -3.85
C ALA A 254 9.05 -13.61 -3.70
N LEU A 255 9.70 -13.90 -2.56
CA LEU A 255 11.11 -13.55 -2.29
C LEU A 255 12.09 -14.16 -3.31
N SER A 256 11.75 -15.30 -3.91
CA SER A 256 12.61 -16.05 -4.82
C SER A 256 12.89 -15.34 -6.14
N GLY A 257 12.19 -14.24 -6.45
CA GLY A 257 12.41 -13.44 -7.67
C GLY A 257 13.42 -12.30 -7.55
N LEU A 258 13.93 -12.00 -6.34
CA LEU A 258 14.79 -10.84 -6.08
C LEU A 258 16.24 -11.17 -5.73
N GLN A 259 16.65 -12.44 -5.79
CA GLN A 259 18.03 -12.87 -5.46
C GLN A 259 19.06 -12.63 -6.60
N ASN A 260 18.65 -12.02 -7.72
CA ASN A 260 19.57 -11.55 -8.75
C ASN A 260 19.71 -10.02 -8.66
N PRO A 261 20.90 -9.47 -8.37
CA PRO A 261 21.14 -8.03 -8.41
C PRO A 261 21.12 -7.58 -9.89
N GLY A 262 19.91 -7.30 -10.39
CA GLY A 262 19.62 -7.03 -11.80
C GLY A 262 18.23 -7.46 -12.29
N ALA A 263 17.43 -8.13 -11.45
CA ALA A 263 16.07 -8.52 -11.84
C ALA A 263 15.10 -7.32 -11.81
N VAL A 264 14.76 -6.82 -12.99
CA VAL A 264 13.57 -5.99 -13.21
C VAL A 264 12.33 -6.89 -13.06
N PRO A 265 11.25 -6.47 -12.38
CA PRO A 265 10.01 -7.22 -12.34
C PRO A 265 9.54 -7.55 -13.76
N VAL A 266 9.32 -8.84 -14.05
CA VAL A 266 8.77 -9.27 -15.33
C VAL A 266 7.35 -8.73 -15.42
N GLY A 267 7.20 -7.65 -16.21
CA GLY A 267 5.95 -6.90 -16.35
C GLY A 267 6.07 -5.51 -17.00
N SER A 268 7.26 -5.07 -17.44
CA SER A 268 7.37 -3.86 -18.27
C SER A 268 6.98 -4.17 -19.73
N PRO A 269 6.19 -3.32 -20.42
CA PRO A 269 6.03 -3.42 -21.87
C PRO A 269 7.39 -3.21 -22.57
N PRO A 270 7.65 -3.84 -23.72
CA PRO A 270 8.96 -3.76 -24.36
C PRO A 270 9.30 -2.32 -24.76
N ALA A 271 10.47 -1.85 -24.32
CA ALA A 271 11.05 -0.62 -24.81
C ALA A 271 11.32 -0.76 -26.32
N TYR A 272 10.77 0.17 -27.09
CA TYR A 272 10.99 0.30 -28.52
C TYR A 272 12.45 0.68 -28.79
N GLY A 273 13.17 -0.21 -29.49
CA GLY A 273 14.26 0.12 -30.41
C GLY A 273 15.62 0.45 -29.81
N GLN A 274 16.56 -0.51 -29.87
CA GLN A 274 17.87 -0.21 -30.45
C GLN A 274 18.51 -1.46 -31.06
N SER A 275 19.14 -1.22 -32.20
CA SER A 275 19.53 -2.14 -33.24
C SER A 275 20.54 -3.22 -32.85
N THR A 276 20.39 -4.35 -33.51
CA THR A 276 21.32 -5.49 -33.62
C THR A 276 22.71 -5.09 -34.11
N SER A 277 23.76 -5.64 -33.50
CA SER A 277 24.98 -6.04 -34.22
C SER A 277 25.69 -7.19 -33.50
N ASP A 278 26.10 -8.16 -34.33
CA ASP A 278 26.56 -9.52 -34.06
C ASP A 278 27.96 -9.68 -33.45
N GLY A 279 28.17 -10.92 -32.93
CA GLY A 279 29.44 -11.67 -33.00
C GLY A 279 30.30 -11.59 -31.73
N THR A 280 30.90 -12.65 -31.17
CA THR A 280 31.22 -14.03 -31.57
C THR A 280 31.69 -14.74 -30.27
N GLY A 281 31.27 -15.98 -29.96
CA GLY A 281 32.08 -17.18 -30.20
C GLY A 281 33.31 -17.32 -29.29
N GLY A 282 33.25 -18.18 -28.25
CA GLY A 282 34.42 -18.54 -27.44
C GLY A 282 34.14 -19.62 -26.37
N THR A 283 34.71 -20.80 -26.58
CA THR A 283 34.72 -22.03 -25.76
C THR A 283 35.36 -21.89 -24.36
N PRO A 284 35.04 -22.77 -23.38
CA PRO A 284 35.62 -22.73 -22.03
C PRO A 284 36.91 -23.58 -21.90
N PRO A 285 37.85 -23.23 -21.01
CA PRO A 285 38.88 -24.15 -20.53
C PRO A 285 38.83 -24.28 -18.97
N PRO A 286 39.62 -25.18 -18.33
CA PRO A 286 39.11 -26.42 -17.77
C PRO A 286 39.20 -26.51 -16.24
N SER A 287 38.56 -27.54 -15.69
CA SER A 287 38.74 -28.04 -14.34
C SER A 287 40.18 -28.50 -14.07
N ILE A 288 40.75 -28.06 -12.95
CA ILE A 288 41.93 -28.67 -12.32
C ILE A 288 41.51 -29.12 -10.92
N ASP A 289 41.56 -30.44 -10.72
CA ASP A 289 41.64 -31.10 -9.43
C ASP A 289 43.10 -31.02 -8.94
N ASP A 290 43.33 -30.71 -7.66
CA ASP A 290 44.20 -31.54 -6.80
C ASP A 290 44.12 -31.14 -5.31
N ASN A 291 43.57 -32.08 -4.53
CA ASN A 291 44.02 -32.61 -3.24
C ASN A 291 44.87 -31.78 -2.26
N GLY A 292 44.41 -31.70 -0.98
CA GLY A 292 45.34 -31.69 0.15
C GLY A 292 44.88 -31.10 1.50
N VAL A 293 44.19 -31.92 2.30
CA VAL A 293 44.31 -32.08 3.78
C VAL A 293 44.00 -30.88 4.72
N GLY A 294 43.06 -31.10 5.64
CA GLY A 294 43.00 -30.38 6.93
C GLY A 294 41.63 -30.28 7.59
N SER A 295 41.07 -31.38 8.09
CA SER A 295 39.90 -31.37 8.98
C SER A 295 40.26 -30.89 10.39
N THR A 296 39.50 -29.94 10.94
CA THR A 296 39.15 -29.89 12.37
C THR A 296 37.82 -29.16 12.57
N ASN A 297 36.75 -29.91 12.86
CA ASN A 297 35.54 -29.40 13.52
C ASN A 297 35.77 -29.35 15.04
N PRO A 298 35.18 -28.39 15.77
CA PRO A 298 34.86 -28.54 17.19
C PRO A 298 33.37 -28.92 17.42
N PRO A 299 33.04 -29.48 18.60
CA PRO A 299 31.97 -30.47 18.73
C PRO A 299 30.68 -29.96 19.39
N SER A 300 29.59 -30.72 19.17
CA SER A 300 28.36 -30.70 19.95
C SER A 300 28.58 -31.11 21.41
N PRO A 301 27.80 -30.59 22.38
CA PRO A 301 27.76 -31.15 23.72
C PRO A 301 26.72 -32.28 23.84
N THR A 302 27.17 -33.36 24.50
CA THR A 302 26.43 -34.56 24.85
C THR A 302 25.55 -34.39 26.09
N THR A 303 24.55 -35.25 26.14
CA THR A 303 23.60 -35.51 27.23
C THR A 303 24.27 -36.04 28.50
N GLY A 304 23.75 -35.61 29.66
CA GLY A 304 24.02 -36.21 30.96
C GLY A 304 22.81 -36.04 31.88
N ASN A 305 22.11 -37.14 32.15
CA ASN A 305 21.08 -37.24 33.18
C ASN A 305 21.73 -37.31 34.58
N ASN A 306 21.14 -36.64 35.57
CA ASN A 306 20.90 -37.13 36.93
C ASN A 306 19.97 -36.12 37.64
N GLY A 307 18.89 -36.63 38.24
CA GLY A 307 17.72 -35.83 38.64
C GLY A 307 17.63 -35.42 40.11
N VAL A 308 16.38 -35.08 40.44
CA VAL A 308 15.74 -34.81 41.75
C VAL A 308 15.69 -33.33 42.18
N GLY A 309 14.47 -32.80 42.28
CA GLY A 309 14.18 -31.54 42.97
C GLY A 309 12.97 -30.77 42.42
N SER A 310 11.76 -31.20 42.80
CA SER A 310 10.47 -30.60 42.45
C SER A 310 10.18 -29.34 43.28
N THR A 311 9.71 -28.24 42.65
CA THR A 311 8.63 -27.38 43.18
C THR A 311 7.95 -26.62 42.03
N ASN A 312 6.74 -27.06 41.70
CA ASN A 312 5.73 -26.34 40.93
C ASN A 312 5.29 -25.07 41.66
N LEU A 313 5.12 -23.95 40.94
CA LEU A 313 4.22 -22.87 41.33
C LEU A 313 3.35 -22.50 40.14
N SER A 314 2.09 -22.92 40.21
CA SER A 314 0.99 -22.48 39.36
C SER A 314 0.42 -21.15 39.89
N PRO A 315 -0.08 -20.23 39.04
CA PRO A 315 -0.89 -19.10 39.50
C PRO A 315 -2.36 -19.53 39.72
N PRO A 316 -3.10 -18.86 40.63
CA PRO A 316 -4.33 -19.39 41.21
C PRO A 316 -5.57 -19.14 40.35
N SER A 317 -6.50 -20.08 40.46
CA SER A 317 -7.91 -19.97 40.06
C SER A 317 -8.72 -19.20 41.11
N THR A 318 -9.62 -18.33 40.66
CA THR A 318 -10.76 -17.89 41.47
C THR A 318 -12.05 -18.14 40.69
N ASP A 319 -12.78 -19.14 41.16
CA ASP A 319 -14.19 -19.36 40.86
C ASP A 319 -15.05 -18.24 41.48
N ASN A 320 -16.16 -17.91 40.83
CA ASN A 320 -17.39 -17.52 41.51
C ASN A 320 -18.59 -17.82 40.59
N ASN A 321 -19.36 -18.83 40.99
CA ASN A 321 -20.69 -19.13 40.46
C ASN A 321 -21.72 -18.15 41.03
N GLY A 322 -22.56 -17.60 40.16
CA GLY A 322 -23.78 -16.87 40.52
C GLY A 322 -24.80 -16.97 39.38
N VAL A 323 -25.86 -17.73 39.61
CA VAL A 323 -26.92 -18.10 38.66
C VAL A 323 -27.92 -16.95 38.52
N GLY A 324 -28.31 -16.59 37.30
CA GLY A 324 -29.40 -15.64 37.03
C GLY A 324 -29.69 -15.50 35.53
N CYS A 325 -30.75 -16.16 35.05
CA CYS A 325 -31.29 -16.00 33.70
C CYS A 325 -32.16 -14.74 33.62
N THR A 326 -31.88 -13.86 32.66
CA THR A 326 -32.85 -12.93 32.06
C THR A 326 -32.45 -12.64 30.62
N ASP A 327 -33.37 -12.92 29.70
CA ASP A 327 -33.31 -12.56 28.28
C ASP A 327 -33.11 -11.04 28.08
N GLN A 328 -32.10 -10.64 27.30
CA GLN A 328 -32.05 -9.33 26.65
C GLN A 328 -31.41 -9.44 25.25
N PRO A 329 -31.88 -8.66 24.26
CA PRO A 329 -31.57 -8.83 22.84
C PRO A 329 -30.13 -8.40 22.49
N PRO A 330 -29.59 -8.83 21.33
CA PRO A 330 -28.21 -8.55 20.96
C PRO A 330 -27.98 -7.04 20.81
N PRO A 331 -26.86 -6.49 21.33
CA PRO A 331 -26.52 -5.10 21.07
C PRO A 331 -26.19 -4.91 19.60
N ALA A 332 -26.69 -3.80 19.08
CA ALA A 332 -26.53 -3.33 17.71
C ALA A 332 -25.07 -3.27 17.26
N ALA A 333 -24.87 -3.45 15.96
CA ALA A 333 -23.61 -3.35 15.25
C ALA A 333 -22.80 -2.12 15.69
N SER A 334 -21.62 -2.37 16.28
CA SER A 334 -20.57 -1.37 16.39
C SER A 334 -19.97 -1.17 15.02
N ASP A 335 -20.09 0.05 14.48
CA ASP A 335 -19.27 0.50 13.37
C ASP A 335 -17.79 0.19 13.67
N GLY A 336 -17.10 -0.48 12.75
CA GLY A 336 -15.78 -1.05 12.96
C GLY A 336 -14.76 0.00 13.42
N ALA A 337 -14.37 -0.07 14.68
CA ALA A 337 -13.31 0.75 15.26
C ALA A 337 -11.94 0.18 14.81
N GLY A 338 -11.55 0.48 13.57
CA GLY A 338 -10.14 0.47 13.20
C GLY A 338 -9.38 1.60 13.88
N SER A 339 -8.04 1.55 13.88
CA SER A 339 -7.27 2.67 14.40
C SER A 339 -7.59 3.91 13.57
N THR A 340 -8.06 4.98 14.18
CA THR A 340 -8.24 6.29 13.51
C THR A 340 -6.90 6.98 13.26
N TYR A 341 -5.78 6.32 13.60
CA TYR A 341 -4.46 6.86 13.36
C TYR A 341 -4.17 6.92 11.86
N GLN A 342 -4.12 8.15 11.35
CA GLN A 342 -3.47 8.44 10.08
C GLN A 342 -2.13 9.11 10.37
N PRO A 343 -1.03 8.67 9.74
CA PRO A 343 0.22 9.41 9.76
C PRO A 343 0.01 10.92 9.54
N PRO A 344 0.71 11.80 10.29
CA PRO A 344 0.48 13.25 10.26
C PRO A 344 0.51 13.85 8.85
N TRP A 345 1.36 13.30 7.97
CA TRP A 345 1.50 13.77 6.60
C TRP A 345 0.26 13.52 5.72
N MET A 346 -0.62 12.57 6.07
CA MET A 346 -1.92 12.41 5.39
C MET A 346 -2.93 13.51 5.73
N THR A 347 -2.71 14.28 6.80
CA THR A 347 -3.63 15.35 7.25
C THR A 347 -3.23 16.75 6.78
N LEU A 348 -2.03 16.91 6.20
CA LEU A 348 -1.51 18.19 5.71
C LEU A 348 -2.20 18.59 4.39
N SER A 349 -3.38 19.22 4.46
CA SER A 349 -4.06 19.75 3.27
C SER A 349 -4.60 21.19 3.41
N SER A 350 -3.97 22.03 4.24
CA SER A 350 -4.49 23.38 4.52
C SER A 350 -3.49 24.53 4.38
N ALA A 351 -2.43 24.40 3.56
CA ALA A 351 -1.54 25.54 3.33
C ALA A 351 -0.83 25.49 1.98
N SER A 352 -1.52 25.89 0.90
CA SER A 352 -0.96 26.60 -0.28
C SER A 352 -1.99 26.69 -1.42
N THR A 353 -3.12 27.38 -1.19
CA THR A 353 -4.04 27.78 -2.25
C THR A 353 -3.49 28.98 -3.01
N LEU A 354 -2.66 28.72 -4.02
CA LEU A 354 -2.41 29.68 -5.10
C LEU A 354 -2.64 29.07 -6.50
N HIS A 355 -2.80 27.75 -6.59
CA HIS A 355 -3.11 27.05 -7.84
C HIS A 355 -4.62 26.86 -8.11
N ASP A 356 -5.48 26.98 -7.09
CA ASP A 356 -6.95 26.81 -7.24
C ASP A 356 -7.68 28.03 -7.84
N GLN A 357 -6.99 29.14 -8.04
CA GLN A 357 -7.60 30.33 -8.64
C GLN A 357 -7.79 30.21 -10.16
N LEU A 358 -7.13 29.27 -10.84
CA LEU A 358 -7.28 29.13 -12.29
C LEU A 358 -8.66 28.62 -12.74
N TRP A 359 -9.36 27.86 -11.89
CA TRP A 359 -10.71 27.37 -12.19
C TRP A 359 -11.79 28.45 -12.17
N LEU A 360 -11.52 29.59 -11.52
CA LEU A 360 -12.41 30.76 -11.52
C LEU A 360 -12.19 31.70 -12.71
N VAL A 361 -11.05 31.60 -13.40
CA VAL A 361 -10.74 32.44 -14.57
C VAL A 361 -11.32 31.86 -15.87
N LEU A 362 -11.50 30.54 -15.94
CA LEU A 362 -12.03 29.82 -17.10
C LEU A 362 -13.46 30.25 -17.53
N PRO A 363 -14.44 30.39 -16.61
CA PRO A 363 -15.77 30.88 -16.98
C PRO A 363 -15.75 32.36 -17.40
N ALA A 364 -14.91 33.17 -16.73
CA ALA A 364 -14.83 34.61 -16.98
C ALA A 364 -14.23 34.93 -18.36
N VAL A 365 -13.20 34.18 -18.79
CA VAL A 365 -12.59 34.33 -20.12
C VAL A 365 -13.53 33.82 -21.21
N LEU A 366 -14.29 32.74 -20.96
CA LEU A 366 -15.28 32.22 -21.91
C LEU A 366 -16.46 33.21 -22.09
N LEU A 367 -16.92 33.84 -21.01
CA LEU A 367 -17.95 34.89 -21.04
C LEU A 367 -17.46 36.15 -21.76
N PHE A 368 -16.21 36.56 -21.55
CA PHE A 368 -15.63 37.72 -22.25
C PHE A 368 -15.48 37.49 -23.75
N LEU A 369 -15.08 36.28 -24.15
CA LEU A 369 -14.99 35.90 -25.56
C LEU A 369 -16.38 35.83 -26.19
N LEU A 370 -17.37 35.21 -25.54
CA LEU A 370 -18.74 35.16 -26.05
C LEU A 370 -19.39 36.54 -26.19
N TRP A 371 -19.05 37.51 -25.32
CA TRP A 371 -19.54 38.88 -25.42
C TRP A 371 -18.87 39.66 -26.56
N SER A 372 -17.61 39.35 -26.89
CA SER A 372 -16.85 39.98 -27.98
C SER A 372 -17.22 39.47 -29.39
N PHE A 373 -18.05 38.42 -29.47
CA PHE A 373 -18.50 37.80 -30.73
C PHE A 373 -20.00 37.99 -31.02
N SER A 374 -20.71 38.86 -30.28
CA SER A 374 -22.04 39.32 -30.70
C SER A 374 -21.89 40.41 -31.79
N PRO A 375 -22.58 40.29 -32.94
CA PRO A 375 -22.43 41.17 -34.09
C PRO A 375 -22.89 42.61 -33.85
#